data_AF-A0A1V5STL5-F1
#
_entry.id   AF-A0A1V5STL5-F1
#
_cell.length_a   1.000
_cell.length_b   1.000
_cell.length_c   1.000
_cell.angle_alpha   90.00
_cell.angle_beta   90.00
_cell.angle_gamma   90.00
#
_symmetry.space_group_name_H-M   'P 1'
#
loop_
_entity.id
_entity.type
_entity.pdbx_description
1 polymer ?
#
loop_
_entity_poly.entity_id
_entity_poly.type
_entity_poly.pdbx_seq_one_letter_code
_entity_poly.pdbx_strand_id
1 'polypeptide(L)'
;MVKRTIAWLPAALMLAGCLAQSSVEIPGVPGDHPAQDFYRFVSQNLVSDKVCRDHRGNPDIPMGKLSGEEGYTKLEDLAAGVFRFRERATGKKYLGVTFLQYHGLLKIPKLCSWEENDQGQV
;
A
#
# COMPACT_ATOMS: atom_id res chain seq x y z
N MET A 1 -24.61 28.88 54.50
CA MET A 1 -23.95 27.56 54.39
C MET A 1 -24.28 26.95 53.03
N VAL A 2 -23.25 26.39 52.39
CA VAL A 2 -23.24 25.50 51.20
C VAL A 2 -23.58 26.09 49.81
N LYS A 3 -22.48 26.40 49.11
CA LYS A 3 -22.28 26.38 47.65
C LYS A 3 -22.81 25.07 47.02
N ARG A 4 -23.37 25.14 45.81
CA ARG A 4 -23.01 24.18 44.74
C ARG A 4 -23.37 24.68 43.34
N THR A 5 -22.29 24.97 42.64
CA THR A 5 -22.09 25.25 41.22
C THR A 5 -22.27 24.02 40.33
N ILE A 6 -22.39 24.31 39.01
CA ILE A 6 -21.86 23.56 37.85
C ILE A 6 -22.81 22.67 37.05
N ALA A 7 -23.04 23.20 35.84
CA ALA A 7 -22.95 22.57 34.52
C ALA A 7 -24.07 21.68 34.01
N TRP A 8 -24.75 22.20 32.97
CA TRP A 8 -25.11 21.42 31.80
C TRP A 8 -24.33 22.00 30.62
N LEU A 9 -23.13 21.46 30.37
CA LEU A 9 -22.36 21.68 29.15
C LEU A 9 -23.14 21.08 27.95
N PRO A 10 -23.09 21.73 26.79
CA PRO A 10 -23.96 21.43 25.66
C PRO A 10 -23.61 20.07 25.03
N ALA A 11 -24.65 19.29 24.74
CA ALA A 11 -24.63 18.05 23.97
C ALA A 11 -24.41 18.31 22.47
N ALA A 12 -23.25 18.85 22.10
CA ALA A 12 -22.95 19.20 20.71
C ALA A 12 -21.47 18.96 20.34
N LEU A 13 -20.94 17.76 20.59
CA LEU A 13 -19.58 17.38 20.18
C LEU A 13 -19.51 15.86 19.92
N MET A 14 -20.40 15.30 19.10
CA MET A 14 -20.34 13.87 18.69
C MET A 14 -20.71 13.66 17.21
N LEU A 15 -20.37 14.59 16.32
CA LEU A 15 -20.56 14.42 14.87
C LEU A 15 -19.32 14.77 14.01
N ALA A 16 -18.14 14.91 14.62
CA ALA A 16 -16.89 15.13 13.88
C ALA A 16 -16.00 13.87 13.82
N GLY A 17 -16.64 12.69 13.75
CA GLY A 17 -15.98 11.39 13.87
C GLY A 17 -16.37 10.36 12.83
N CYS A 18 -17.01 10.73 11.72
CA CYS A 18 -16.83 9.93 10.51
C CYS A 18 -15.46 10.30 9.98
N LEU A 19 -14.44 9.53 10.40
CA LEU A 19 -13.11 9.53 9.80
C LEU A 19 -13.30 9.52 8.29
N ALA A 20 -13.23 10.69 7.67
CA ALA A 20 -12.95 10.80 6.25
C ALA A 20 -11.59 10.12 6.13
N GLN A 21 -11.63 8.85 5.72
CA GLN A 21 -10.48 7.99 5.60
C GLN A 21 -9.58 8.70 4.60
N SER A 22 -8.58 9.41 5.13
CA SER A 22 -7.61 10.12 4.31
C SER A 22 -7.12 9.11 3.29
N SER A 23 -7.45 9.33 2.02
CA SER A 23 -7.07 8.45 0.94
C SER A 23 -5.56 8.34 1.02
N VAL A 24 -5.05 7.20 1.49
CA VAL A 24 -3.61 6.95 1.53
C VAL A 24 -3.21 6.70 0.08
N GLU A 25 -2.86 7.76 -0.61
CA GLU A 25 -2.36 7.72 -1.97
C GLU A 25 -0.86 7.44 -1.96
N ILE A 26 -0.38 6.75 -2.98
CA ILE A 26 1.05 6.58 -3.23
C ILE A 26 1.57 7.90 -3.82
N PRO A 27 2.49 8.61 -3.14
CA PRO A 27 3.08 9.83 -3.67
C PRO A 27 3.84 9.56 -4.98
N GLY A 28 3.70 10.44 -5.97
CA GLY A 28 4.44 10.34 -7.23
C GLY A 28 3.98 9.21 -8.17
N VAL A 29 2.79 8.66 -7.96
CA VAL A 29 2.13 7.68 -8.83
C VAL A 29 0.80 8.27 -9.34
N PRO A 30 0.48 8.20 -10.65
CA PRO A 30 -0.77 8.72 -11.20
C PRO A 30 -2.01 8.18 -10.47
N GLY A 31 -3.05 9.00 -10.32
CA GLY A 31 -4.25 8.63 -9.56
C GLY A 31 -5.07 7.49 -10.20
N ASP A 32 -4.97 7.32 -11.51
CA ASP A 32 -5.59 6.24 -12.30
C ASP A 32 -4.71 4.97 -12.39
N HIS A 33 -3.52 5.00 -11.80
CA HIS A 33 -2.61 3.87 -11.77
C HIS A 33 -3.21 2.73 -10.92
N PRO A 34 -3.23 1.47 -11.42
CA PRO A 34 -3.86 0.35 -10.71
C PRO A 34 -3.30 0.08 -9.30
N ALA A 35 -2.03 0.38 -9.07
CA ALA A 35 -1.41 0.27 -7.75
C ALA A 35 -2.06 1.14 -6.67
N GLN A 36 -2.69 2.27 -7.03
CA GLN A 36 -3.37 3.14 -6.04
C GLN A 36 -4.52 2.40 -5.36
N ASP A 37 -5.38 1.77 -6.15
CA ASP A 37 -6.52 1.01 -5.62
C ASP A 37 -6.05 -0.24 -4.87
N PHE A 38 -5.02 -0.93 -5.38
CA PHE A 38 -4.44 -2.08 -4.69
C PHE A 38 -3.86 -1.68 -3.32
N TYR A 39 -3.08 -0.60 -3.26
CA TYR A 39 -2.45 -0.13 -2.01
C TYR A 39 -3.49 0.22 -0.94
N ARG A 40 -4.57 0.89 -1.36
CA ARG A 40 -5.72 1.16 -0.49
C ARG A 40 -6.35 -0.15 -0.01
N PHE A 41 -6.59 -1.10 -0.91
CA PHE A 41 -7.24 -2.37 -0.60
C PHE A 41 -6.44 -3.22 0.40
N VAL A 42 -5.13 -3.41 0.17
CA VAL A 42 -4.30 -4.31 1.00
C VAL A 42 -4.06 -3.80 2.41
N SER A 43 -4.25 -2.50 2.65
CA SER A 43 -4.16 -1.92 3.99
C SER A 43 -5.31 -2.34 4.92
N GLN A 44 -6.41 -2.90 4.37
CA GLN A 44 -7.65 -3.16 5.10
C GLN A 44 -8.19 -4.58 4.94
N ASN A 45 -7.63 -5.37 4.03
CA ASN A 45 -8.22 -6.65 3.62
C ASN A 45 -7.21 -7.79 3.66
N LEU A 46 -7.72 -9.02 3.71
CA LEU A 46 -6.94 -10.21 3.42
C LEU A 46 -6.70 -10.29 1.92
N VAL A 47 -5.46 -10.58 1.54
CA VAL A 47 -5.01 -10.50 0.15
C VAL A 47 -4.48 -11.85 -0.31
N SER A 48 -4.80 -12.21 -1.55
CA SER A 48 -4.20 -13.33 -2.27
C SER A 48 -3.56 -12.83 -3.56
N ASP A 49 -2.77 -13.69 -4.21
CA ASP A 49 -2.19 -13.40 -5.52
C ASP A 49 -3.25 -13.04 -6.57
N LYS A 50 -4.48 -13.58 -6.44
CA LYS A 50 -5.60 -13.22 -7.32
C LYS A 50 -5.92 -11.73 -7.23
N VAL A 51 -5.93 -11.15 -6.03
CA VAL A 51 -6.25 -9.73 -5.82
C VAL A 51 -5.22 -8.84 -6.53
N CYS A 52 -3.94 -9.20 -6.47
CA CYS A 52 -2.89 -8.51 -7.22
C CYS A 52 -3.16 -8.56 -8.73
N ARG A 53 -3.50 -9.74 -9.28
CA ARG A 53 -3.83 -9.90 -10.70
C ARG A 53 -5.11 -9.16 -11.10
N ASP A 54 -6.13 -9.13 -10.25
CA ASP A 54 -7.37 -8.37 -10.45
C ASP A 54 -7.09 -6.85 -10.55
N HIS A 55 -6.04 -6.37 -9.88
CA HIS A 55 -5.51 -5.01 -10.00
C HIS A 55 -4.40 -4.89 -11.05
N ARG A 56 -4.37 -5.75 -12.07
CA ARG A 56 -3.42 -5.71 -13.19
C ARG A 56 -1.93 -5.79 -12.78
N GLY A 57 -1.65 -6.30 -11.58
CA GLY A 57 -0.29 -6.48 -11.08
C GLY A 57 0.21 -7.91 -11.21
N ASN A 58 1.53 -8.07 -11.07
CA ASN A 58 2.23 -9.34 -11.10
C ASN A 58 2.71 -9.74 -9.68
N PRO A 59 2.22 -10.86 -9.11
CA PRO A 59 2.64 -11.36 -7.80
C PRO A 59 3.82 -12.35 -7.83
N ASP A 60 4.40 -12.58 -9.01
CA ASP A 60 5.38 -13.65 -9.25
C ASP A 60 6.82 -13.23 -8.93
N ILE A 61 7.07 -11.93 -8.72
CA ILE A 61 8.38 -11.44 -8.25
C ILE A 61 8.53 -11.76 -6.75
N PRO A 62 9.48 -12.62 -6.37
CA PRO A 62 9.63 -13.03 -4.98
C PRO A 62 10.31 -11.91 -4.16
N MET A 63 9.70 -11.56 -3.03
CA MET A 63 10.18 -10.48 -2.16
C MET A 63 11.64 -10.68 -1.71
N GLY A 64 12.08 -11.92 -1.49
CA GLY A 64 13.47 -12.22 -1.11
C GLY A 64 14.53 -11.86 -2.16
N LYS A 65 14.16 -11.71 -3.44
CA LYS A 65 15.09 -11.27 -4.49
C LYS A 65 15.32 -9.75 -4.50
N LEU A 66 14.56 -8.98 -3.74
CA LEU A 66 14.78 -7.53 -3.60
C LEU A 66 15.77 -7.18 -2.49
N SER A 67 16.01 -8.11 -1.56
CA SER A 67 16.93 -7.93 -0.42
C SER A 67 18.37 -8.40 -0.70
N GLY A 68 18.60 -9.13 -1.79
CA GLY A 68 19.91 -9.65 -2.16
C GLY A 68 20.52 -8.92 -3.36
N GLU A 69 21.82 -9.12 -3.60
CA GLU A 69 22.48 -8.64 -4.82
C GLU A 69 21.96 -9.31 -6.11
N GLU A 70 20.97 -10.20 -6.01
CA GLU A 70 20.50 -11.06 -7.08
C GLU A 70 19.24 -10.53 -7.75
N GLY A 71 19.36 -10.19 -9.03
CA GLY A 71 18.23 -9.98 -9.95
C GLY A 71 17.63 -8.57 -9.95
N TYR A 72 17.51 -7.92 -8.80
CA TYR A 72 16.85 -6.60 -8.71
C TYR A 72 17.66 -5.57 -7.92
N THR A 73 17.36 -4.30 -8.15
CA THR A 73 17.92 -3.15 -7.44
C THR A 73 16.79 -2.21 -7.04
N LYS A 74 16.61 -1.98 -5.74
CA LYS A 74 15.67 -0.97 -5.24
C LYS A 74 16.17 0.44 -5.62
N LEU A 75 15.27 1.28 -6.10
CA LEU A 75 15.58 2.64 -6.56
C LEU A 75 15.16 3.71 -5.55
N GLU A 76 13.92 3.65 -5.08
CA GLU A 76 13.37 4.63 -4.12
C GLU A 76 12.20 4.05 -3.32
N ASP A 77 12.01 4.58 -2.12
CA ASP A 77 10.81 4.35 -1.30
C ASP A 77 9.82 5.50 -1.51
N LEU A 78 8.57 5.18 -1.84
CA LEU A 78 7.52 6.16 -2.08
C LEU A 78 6.59 6.30 -0.88
N ALA A 79 6.26 5.18 -0.23
CA ALA A 79 5.41 5.09 0.94
C ALA A 79 5.72 3.81 1.72
N ALA A 80 5.07 3.62 2.87
CA ALA A 80 5.21 2.39 3.64
C ALA A 80 4.81 1.16 2.80
N GLY A 81 5.78 0.27 2.54
CA GLY A 81 5.57 -0.92 1.73
C GLY A 81 5.48 -0.66 0.22
N VAL A 82 5.81 0.55 -0.25
CA VAL A 82 5.74 0.92 -1.67
C VAL A 82 7.07 1.50 -2.15
N PHE A 83 7.62 0.94 -3.21
CA PHE A 83 8.93 1.33 -3.73
C PHE A 83 9.06 1.07 -5.22
N ARG A 84 9.96 1.82 -5.89
CA ARG A 84 10.39 1.48 -7.25
C ARG A 84 11.64 0.62 -7.21
N PHE A 85 11.76 -0.28 -8.16
CA PHE A 85 12.90 -1.15 -8.33
C PHE A 85 13.17 -1.46 -9.80
N ARG A 86 14.36 -1.95 -10.09
CA ARG A 86 14.81 -2.27 -11.45
C ARG A 86 15.29 -3.71 -11.52
N GLU A 87 14.92 -4.44 -12.56
CA GLU A 87 15.53 -5.72 -12.90
C GLU A 87 16.91 -5.48 -13.53
N ARG A 88 17.96 -6.09 -12.99
CA ARG A 88 19.34 -5.87 -13.43
C ARG A 88 19.61 -6.42 -14.83
N ALA A 89 18.99 -7.55 -15.16
CA ALA A 89 19.25 -8.24 -16.43
C ALA A 89 18.69 -7.48 -17.63
N THR A 90 17.51 -6.88 -17.49
CA THR A 90 16.78 -6.23 -18.60
C THR A 90 16.77 -4.71 -18.49
N GLY A 91 17.04 -4.15 -17.31
CA GLY A 91 16.90 -2.73 -17.03
C GLY A 91 15.46 -2.26 -16.81
N LYS A 92 14.46 -3.16 -16.90
CA LYS A 92 13.05 -2.85 -16.70
C LYS A 92 12.80 -2.29 -15.30
N LYS A 93 11.96 -1.26 -15.22
CA LYS A 93 11.57 -0.61 -13.97
C LYS A 93 10.21 -1.11 -13.54
N TYR A 94 9.99 -1.13 -12.23
CA TYR A 94 8.77 -1.62 -11.64
C TYR A 94 8.37 -0.76 -10.45
N LEU A 95 7.07 -0.55 -10.29
CA LEU A 95 6.47 -0.14 -9.03
C LEU A 95 6.08 -1.39 -8.25
N GLY A 96 6.43 -1.45 -6.96
CA GLY A 96 6.13 -2.57 -6.08
C GLY A 96 5.33 -2.15 -4.86
N VAL A 97 4.30 -2.92 -4.51
CA VAL A 97 3.53 -2.80 -3.27
C VAL A 97 3.58 -4.12 -2.50
N THR A 98 4.14 -4.11 -1.30
CA THR A 98 4.21 -5.29 -0.43
C THR A 98 2.87 -5.57 0.22
N PHE A 99 2.53 -6.86 0.36
CA PHE A 99 1.35 -7.30 1.08
C PHE A 99 1.62 -8.61 1.82
N LEU A 100 0.76 -8.95 2.78
CA LEU A 100 0.81 -10.22 3.48
C LEU A 100 -0.25 -11.16 2.91
N GLN A 101 0.19 -12.27 2.32
CA GLN A 101 -0.70 -13.33 1.92
C GLN A 101 -0.90 -14.30 3.08
N TYR A 102 -2.16 -14.65 3.33
CA TYR A 102 -2.52 -15.62 4.36
C TYR A 102 -2.63 -17.02 3.76
N HIS A 103 -1.94 -17.98 4.37
CA HIS A 103 -2.05 -19.40 4.03
C HIS A 103 -2.27 -20.19 5.33
N GLY A 104 -3.53 -20.44 5.66
CA GLY A 104 -3.92 -20.94 6.98
C GLY A 104 -3.54 -19.94 8.08
N LEU A 105 -2.66 -20.36 9.00
CA LEU A 105 -2.13 -19.51 10.09
C LEU A 105 -0.86 -18.74 9.72
N LEU A 106 -0.25 -19.02 8.55
CA LEU A 106 1.00 -18.39 8.13
C LEU A 106 0.73 -17.08 7.39
N LYS A 107 1.56 -16.06 7.67
CA LYS A 107 1.62 -14.80 6.92
C LYS A 107 2.88 -14.79 6.07
N ILE A 108 2.72 -14.77 4.76
CA ILE A 108 3.81 -14.81 3.81
C ILE A 108 3.95 -13.42 3.19
N PRO A 109 5.10 -12.72 3.37
CA PRO A 109 5.38 -11.47 2.68
C PRO A 109 5.47 -11.69 1.17
N LYS A 110 4.66 -10.93 0.44
CA LYS A 110 4.57 -10.97 -1.02
C LYS A 110 4.68 -9.57 -1.59
N LEU A 111 4.91 -9.51 -2.89
CA LEU A 111 5.03 -8.28 -3.66
C LEU A 111 4.04 -8.33 -4.82
N CYS A 112 3.24 -7.28 -4.97
CA CYS A 112 2.52 -7.02 -6.21
C CYS A 112 3.29 -5.96 -6.99
N SER A 113 3.51 -6.19 -8.28
CA SER A 113 4.37 -5.32 -9.09
C SER A 113 3.74 -4.95 -10.43
N TRP A 114 4.07 -3.76 -10.92
CA TRP A 114 3.66 -3.25 -12.23
C TRP A 114 4.92 -2.81 -12.97
N GLU A 115 5.11 -3.27 -14.20
CA GLU A 115 6.19 -2.78 -15.06
C GLU A 115 5.90 -1.32 -15.41
N GLU A 116 6.86 -0.44 -15.20
CA GLU A 116 6.74 0.98 -15.51
C GLU A 116 7.60 1.30 -16.74
N ASN A 117 7.06 2.13 -17.65
CA ASN A 117 7.84 2.81 -18.66
C ASN A 117 8.72 3.91 -18.02
N ASP A 118 9.54 4.60 -18.81
CA ASP A 118 10.43 5.65 -18.28
C ASP A 118 9.70 6.84 -17.65
N GLN A 119 8.39 6.98 -17.88
CA GLN A 119 7.52 8.01 -17.31
C GLN A 119 6.77 7.53 -16.06
N GLY A 120 7.00 6.30 -15.58
CA GLY A 120 6.31 5.76 -14.40
C GLY A 120 4.87 5.32 -14.67
N GLN A 121 4.57 4.91 -15.90
CA GLN A 121 3.24 4.44 -16.32
C GLN A 121 3.28 2.95 -16.70
N VAL A 122 2.15 2.26 -16.52
CA VAL A 122 1.96 0.82 -16.84
C VAL A 122 1.49 0.62 -18.27
#